data_AF-A0A261Y255-F1
#
_entry.id   AF-A0A261Y255-F1
#
_cell.length_a   1.000
_cell.length_b   1.000
_cell.length_c   1.000
_cell.angle_alpha   90.00
_cell.angle_beta   90.00
_cell.angle_gamma   90.00
#
_symmetry.space_group_name_H-M   'P 1'
#
loop_
_entity.id
_entity.type
_entity.pdbx_description
1 polymer ?
#
loop_
_entity_poly.entity_id
_entity_poly.type
_entity_poly.pdbx_seq_one_letter_code
_entity_poly.pdbx_strand_id
1 'polypeptide(L)'
;MIYSLYIINKAGGLVYQRDFAEGLTKLTSNEYLILAGTFHGVHAITSRISPVPSSNGLERLDSDQFTLYCFQTLTGTKFLLLTEPSHPNASTTLHHMYEIYSDFVMKNPFHTPEMPIRSDMFDRQLQKYVASL
;
A
#
# COMPACT_ATOMS: atom_id res chain seq x y z
N MET A 1 8.61 -10.36 -8.59
CA MET A 1 8.44 -10.64 -7.16
C MET A 1 7.81 -9.44 -6.49
N ILE A 2 6.81 -9.69 -5.64
CA ILE A 2 6.25 -8.69 -4.71
C ILE A 2 7.08 -8.75 -3.43
N TYR A 3 7.59 -7.62 -2.98
CA TYR A 3 8.38 -7.54 -1.76
C TYR A 3 7.52 -7.26 -0.54
N SER A 4 6.70 -6.21 -0.58
CA SER A 4 5.86 -5.82 0.56
C SER A 4 4.64 -4.99 0.16
N LEU A 5 3.64 -4.98 1.03
CA LEU A 5 2.43 -4.15 0.95
C LEU A 5 2.35 -3.25 2.17
N TYR A 6 2.05 -1.97 1.94
CA TYR A 6 1.71 -1.01 2.97
C TYR A 6 0.33 -0.43 2.69
N ILE A 7 -0.46 -0.22 3.74
CA ILE A 7 -1.74 0.48 3.64
C ILE A 7 -1.68 1.70 4.53
N ILE A 8 -1.89 2.86 3.93
CA ILE A 8 -1.89 4.16 4.59
C ILE A 8 -3.33 4.67 4.58
N ASN A 9 -3.82 5.06 5.75
CA ASN A 9 -5.16 5.59 5.91
C ASN A 9 -5.31 6.99 5.29
N LYS A 10 -6.52 7.55 5.33
CA LYS A 10 -6.79 8.87 4.73
C LYS A 10 -5.99 9.98 5.41
N ALA A 11 -5.71 9.85 6.70
CA ALA A 11 -4.92 10.82 7.48
C ALA A 11 -3.40 10.69 7.31
N GLY A 12 -2.91 9.73 6.51
CA GLY A 12 -1.47 9.53 6.29
C GLY A 12 -0.79 8.62 7.32
N GLY A 13 -1.56 7.98 8.20
CA GLY A 13 -1.06 6.98 9.15
C GLY A 13 -0.95 5.60 8.52
N LEU A 14 0.14 4.88 8.83
CA LEU A 14 0.28 3.48 8.46
C LEU A 14 -0.72 2.63 9.28
N VAL A 15 -1.58 1.89 8.59
CA VAL A 15 -2.54 0.97 9.23
C VAL A 15 -2.24 -0.49 8.96
N TYR A 16 -1.38 -0.80 7.97
CA TYR A 16 -0.95 -2.16 7.68
C TYR A 16 0.40 -2.18 7.01
N GLN A 17 1.23 -3.16 7.37
CA GLN A 17 2.49 -3.47 6.71
C GLN A 17 2.67 -4.99 6.71
N ARG A 18 3.07 -5.52 5.55
CA ARG A 18 3.36 -6.94 5.39
C ARG A 18 4.43 -7.16 4.34
N ASP A 19 5.44 -7.93 4.72
CA ASP A 19 6.46 -8.42 3.79
C ASP A 19 6.06 -9.81 3.27
N PHE A 20 6.29 -10.04 1.97
CA PHE A 20 6.03 -11.30 1.28
C PHE A 20 7.31 -12.01 0.82
N ALA A 21 8.38 -11.24 0.62
CA ALA A 21 9.69 -11.76 0.25
C ALA A 21 10.70 -11.64 1.40
N GLU A 22 11.65 -12.57 1.44
CA GLU A 22 12.82 -12.47 2.30
C GLU A 22 13.89 -11.58 1.66
N GLY A 23 14.73 -10.94 2.48
CA GLY A 23 15.89 -10.16 2.01
C GLY A 23 15.71 -8.63 2.06
N LEU A 24 14.51 -8.11 2.35
CA LEU A 24 14.35 -6.71 2.73
C LEU A 24 14.89 -6.47 4.15
N THR A 25 15.72 -5.45 4.32
CA THR A 25 16.09 -4.95 5.65
C THR A 25 14.85 -4.46 6.36
N LYS A 26 14.51 -5.10 7.48
CA LYS A 26 13.35 -4.71 8.27
C LYS A 26 13.60 -3.37 8.95
N LEU A 27 12.71 -2.44 8.69
CA LEU A 27 12.63 -1.19 9.44
C LEU A 27 11.98 -1.45 10.80
N THR A 28 12.29 -0.59 11.76
CA THR A 28 11.57 -0.53 13.03
C THR A 28 10.14 -0.03 12.82
N SER A 29 9.24 -0.32 13.76
CA SER A 29 7.84 0.14 13.68
C SER A 29 7.72 1.66 13.51
N ASN A 30 8.59 2.43 14.16
CA ASN A 30 8.59 3.90 14.05
C ASN A 30 9.08 4.38 12.68
N GLU A 31 10.07 3.72 12.10
CA GLU A 31 10.56 4.06 10.76
C GLU A 31 9.49 3.77 9.70
N TYR A 32 8.72 2.70 9.83
CA TYR A 32 7.57 2.46 8.94
C TYR A 32 6.48 3.54 9.08
N LEU A 33 6.22 4.02 10.30
CA LEU A 33 5.28 5.14 10.51
C LEU A 33 5.80 6.43 9.86
N ILE A 34 7.09 6.73 9.99
CA ILE A 34 7.74 7.88 9.36
C ILE A 34 7.68 7.74 7.83
N LEU A 35 7.95 6.55 7.29
CA LEU A 35 7.89 6.26 5.85
C LEU A 35 6.48 6.54 5.31
N ALA A 36 5.44 6.07 5.99
CA ALA A 36 4.06 6.31 5.59
C ALA A 36 3.69 7.80 5.60
N GLY A 37 4.04 8.52 6.67
CA GLY A 37 3.81 9.96 6.77
C GLY A 37 4.56 10.75 5.70
N THR A 38 5.81 10.36 5.43
CA THR A 38 6.65 10.96 4.39
C THR A 38 6.04 10.73 3.01
N PHE A 39 5.65 9.49 2.69
CA PHE A 39 4.99 9.18 1.43
C PHE A 39 3.69 9.98 1.27
N HIS A 40 2.87 10.06 2.33
CA HIS A 40 1.62 10.82 2.29
C HIS A 40 1.87 12.32 1.99
N GLY A 41 2.89 12.91 2.61
CA GLY A 41 3.30 14.28 2.34
C GLY A 41 3.79 14.48 0.89
N VAL A 42 4.67 13.60 0.40
CA VAL A 42 5.17 13.64 -0.99
C VAL A 42 4.02 13.48 -1.99
N HIS A 43 3.08 12.55 -1.72
CA HIS A 43 1.90 12.35 -2.55
C HIS A 43 1.02 13.63 -2.61
N ALA A 44 0.86 14.33 -1.50
CA ALA A 44 0.14 15.61 -1.48
C ALA A 44 0.89 16.72 -2.25
N ILE A 45 2.22 16.82 -2.10
CA ILE A 45 3.04 17.81 -2.81
C ILE A 45 2.99 17.56 -4.32
N THR A 46 3.20 16.32 -4.76
CA THR A 46 3.16 15.93 -6.18
C THR A 46 1.81 16.25 -6.84
N SER A 47 0.70 16.14 -6.11
CA SER A 47 -0.62 16.55 -6.63
C SER A 47 -0.75 18.06 -6.89
N ARG A 48 0.07 18.90 -6.22
CA ARG A 48 0.03 20.37 -6.33
C ARG A 48 1.04 20.93 -7.33
N ILE A 49 2.18 20.26 -7.48
CA ILE A 49 3.24 20.70 -8.41
C ILE A 49 3.07 20.12 -9.81
N SER A 50 2.16 19.16 -9.99
CA SER A 50 1.93 18.55 -11.29
C SER A 50 1.48 19.60 -12.32
N PRO A 51 2.14 19.70 -13.48
CA PRO A 51 1.74 20.63 -14.53
C PRO A 51 0.48 20.14 -15.28
N VAL A 52 0.06 18.90 -15.06
CA VAL A 52 -1.09 18.29 -15.72
C VAL A 52 -2.35 18.54 -14.88
N PRO A 53 -3.40 19.17 -15.44
CA PRO A 53 -4.68 19.32 -14.75
C PRO A 53 -5.24 17.96 -14.31
N SER A 54 -5.82 17.92 -13.10
CA SER A 54 -6.45 16.71 -12.52
C SER A 54 -5.48 15.55 -12.20
N SER A 55 -4.19 15.84 -11.97
CA SER A 55 -3.23 14.85 -11.47
C SER A 55 -3.56 14.38 -10.04
N ASN A 56 -3.47 13.07 -9.80
CA ASN A 56 -3.86 12.45 -8.52
C ASN A 56 -2.69 12.10 -7.59
N GLY A 57 -1.63 12.93 -7.59
CA GLY A 57 -0.46 12.72 -6.73
C GLY A 57 0.51 11.65 -7.23
N LEU A 58 1.34 11.13 -6.32
CA LEU A 58 2.39 10.15 -6.61
C LEU A 58 1.78 8.75 -6.80
N GLU A 59 1.89 8.20 -8.01
CA GLU A 59 1.36 6.88 -8.38
C GLU A 59 2.46 5.81 -8.53
N ARG A 60 3.69 6.22 -8.84
CA ARG A 60 4.81 5.31 -9.08
C ARG A 60 6.15 5.96 -8.75
N LEU A 61 7.04 5.20 -8.11
CA LEU A 61 8.44 5.56 -7.89
C LEU A 61 9.30 4.37 -8.33
N ASP A 62 10.11 4.59 -9.37
CA ASP A 62 11.04 3.61 -9.88
C ASP A 62 12.44 3.82 -9.29
N SER A 63 13.10 2.71 -8.95
CA SER A 63 14.50 2.66 -8.58
C SER A 63 15.16 1.46 -9.26
N ASP A 64 16.50 1.38 -9.17
CA ASP A 64 17.26 0.27 -9.76
C ASP A 64 16.98 -1.07 -9.07
N GLN A 65 16.53 -1.04 -7.81
CA GLN A 65 16.35 -2.23 -6.97
C GLN A 65 14.88 -2.62 -6.77
N PHE A 66 13.98 -1.64 -6.83
CA PHE A 66 12.56 -1.87 -6.61
C PHE A 66 11.72 -0.83 -7.35
N THR A 67 10.45 -1.16 -7.59
CA THR A 67 9.42 -0.19 -7.94
C THR A 67 8.39 -0.12 -6.82
N LEU A 68 8.02 1.10 -6.42
CA LEU A 68 6.92 1.37 -5.51
C LEU A 68 5.72 1.87 -6.32
N TYR A 69 4.63 1.12 -6.29
CA TYR A 69 3.35 1.50 -6.88
C TYR A 69 2.41 2.02 -5.81
N CYS A 70 1.64 3.05 -6.11
CA CYS A 70 0.64 3.62 -5.22
C CYS A 70 -0.73 3.65 -5.89
N PHE A 71 -1.69 2.94 -5.29
CA PHE A 71 -3.10 3.04 -5.63
C PHE A 71 -3.84 3.78 -4.51
N GLN A 72 -4.37 4.97 -4.83
CA GLN A 72 -5.27 5.69 -3.93
C GLN A 72 -6.73 5.38 -4.28
N THR A 73 -7.47 4.89 -3.30
CA THR A 73 -8.92 4.69 -3.38
C THR A 73 -9.68 6.02 -3.34
N LEU A 74 -10.93 6.04 -3.82
CA LEU A 74 -11.80 7.22 -3.73
C LEU A 74 -12.10 7.65 -2.28
N THR A 75 -12.00 6.73 -1.32
CA THR A 75 -12.16 7.02 0.12
C THR A 75 -10.89 7.64 0.73
N GLY A 76 -9.77 7.65 0.00
CA GLY A 76 -8.51 8.29 0.40
C GLY A 76 -7.44 7.35 0.97
N THR A 77 -7.78 6.08 1.19
CA THR A 77 -6.85 5.02 1.60
C THR A 77 -5.88 4.72 0.46
N LYS A 78 -4.59 4.60 0.78
CA LYS A 78 -3.52 4.35 -0.19
C LYS A 78 -2.93 2.98 0.04
N PHE A 79 -2.81 2.21 -1.04
CA PHE A 79 -2.16 0.91 -1.08
C PHE A 79 -0.84 1.09 -1.79
N LEU A 80 0.26 0.82 -1.08
CA LEU A 80 1.60 0.90 -1.61
C LEU A 80 2.16 -0.50 -1.81
N LEU A 81 2.47 -0.86 -3.04
CA LEU A 81 3.05 -2.15 -3.39
C LEU A 81 4.50 -1.97 -3.77
N LEU A 82 5.39 -2.58 -3.00
CA LEU A 82 6.82 -2.64 -3.30
C LEU A 82 7.11 -3.94 -4.06
N THR A 83 7.72 -3.84 -5.23
CA THR A 83 8.03 -4.99 -6.10
C THR A 83 9.43 -4.89 -6.67
N GLU A 84 9.88 -5.96 -7.34
CA GLU A 84 11.01 -5.86 -8.25
C GLU A 84 10.73 -4.84 -9.38
N PRO A 85 11.78 -4.29 -10.01
CA PRO A 85 11.62 -3.41 -11.16
C PRO A 85 10.84 -4.11 -12.28
N SER A 86 9.92 -3.38 -12.92
CA SER A 86 9.11 -3.89 -14.05
C SER A 86 8.18 -5.07 -13.74
N HIS A 87 7.71 -5.20 -12.49
CA HIS A 87 6.67 -6.19 -12.15
C HIS A 87 5.40 -6.01 -13.03
N PRO A 88 4.94 -7.05 -13.74
CA PRO A 88 3.77 -6.95 -14.60
C PRO A 88 2.48 -6.78 -13.78
N ASN A 89 1.51 -6.07 -14.33
CA ASN A 89 0.14 -5.97 -13.80
C ASN A 89 0.01 -5.45 -12.35
N ALA A 90 0.95 -4.65 -11.86
CA ALA A 90 0.93 -4.12 -10.49
C ALA A 90 -0.38 -3.37 -10.14
N SER A 91 -0.97 -2.64 -11.08
CA SER A 91 -2.26 -1.96 -10.89
C SER A 91 -3.39 -2.96 -10.63
N THR A 92 -3.47 -4.05 -11.41
CA THR A 92 -4.47 -5.10 -11.23
C THR A 92 -4.29 -5.79 -9.88
N THR A 93 -3.04 -6.08 -9.50
CA THR A 93 -2.69 -6.64 -8.20
C THR A 93 -3.17 -5.75 -7.04
N LEU A 94 -2.91 -4.45 -7.12
CA LEU A 94 -3.36 -3.47 -6.13
C LEU A 94 -4.89 -3.38 -6.04
N HIS A 95 -5.60 -3.41 -7.16
CA HIS A 95 -7.07 -3.43 -7.18
C HIS A 95 -7.62 -4.69 -6.50
N HIS A 96 -7.05 -5.86 -6.77
CA HIS A 96 -7.50 -7.09 -6.12
C HIS A 96 -7.17 -7.11 -4.62
N MET A 97 -6.01 -6.59 -4.21
CA MET A 97 -5.70 -6.40 -2.78
C MET A 97 -6.69 -5.45 -2.09
N TYR A 98 -7.18 -4.44 -2.79
CA TYR A 98 -8.25 -3.57 -2.30
C TYR A 98 -9.61 -4.29 -2.17
N GLU A 99 -9.94 -5.21 -3.08
CA GLU A 99 -11.13 -6.07 -2.95
C GLU A 99 -11.04 -6.96 -1.69
N ILE A 100 -9.88 -7.60 -1.47
CA ILE A 100 -9.61 -8.39 -0.26
C ILE A 100 -9.72 -7.52 1.00
N TYR A 101 -9.19 -6.30 0.98
CA TYR A 101 -9.33 -5.35 2.09
C TYR A 101 -10.81 -5.03 2.37
N SER A 102 -11.57 -4.73 1.33
CA SER A 102 -13.00 -4.45 1.43
C SER A 102 -13.75 -5.63 2.06
N ASP A 103 -13.42 -6.85 1.70
CA ASP A 103 -14.10 -8.06 2.18
C ASP A 103 -13.73 -8.48 3.60
N PHE A 104 -12.45 -8.41 3.99
CA PHE A 104 -11.97 -8.98 5.25
C PHE A 104 -11.63 -7.94 6.33
N VAL A 105 -11.59 -6.66 5.95
CA VAL A 105 -11.34 -5.54 6.87
C VAL A 105 -12.61 -4.70 7.01
N MET A 106 -13.18 -4.18 5.92
CA MET A 106 -14.34 -3.28 6.00
C MET A 106 -15.64 -3.96 6.38
N LYS A 107 -15.81 -5.25 6.07
CA LYS A 107 -16.99 -6.03 6.52
C LYS A 107 -16.83 -6.62 7.92
N ASN A 108 -15.68 -6.46 8.58
CA ASN A 108 -15.49 -6.94 9.94
C ASN A 108 -16.09 -5.93 10.94
N PRO A 109 -17.16 -6.28 11.68
CA PRO A 109 -17.84 -5.35 12.59
C PRO A 109 -16.98 -4.90 13.78
N PHE A 110 -15.88 -5.61 14.06
CA PHE A 110 -14.95 -5.28 15.13
C PHE A 110 -13.77 -4.42 14.67
N HIS A 111 -13.68 -4.11 13.37
CA HIS A 111 -12.66 -3.22 12.85
C HIS A 111 -13.13 -1.78 12.88
N THR A 112 -12.41 -0.93 13.61
CA THR A 112 -12.60 0.52 13.57
C THR A 112 -11.82 1.09 12.36
N PRO A 113 -12.47 1.81 11.44
CA PRO A 113 -11.79 2.47 10.33
C PRO A 113 -10.65 3.37 10.79
N GLU A 114 -9.66 3.59 9.92
CA GLU A 114 -8.46 4.40 10.17
C GLU A 114 -7.49 3.86 11.26
N MET A 115 -7.84 2.77 11.96
CA MET A 115 -6.99 2.11 12.96
C MET A 115 -6.17 0.96 12.36
N PRO A 116 -5.09 0.52 13.02
CA PRO A 116 -4.29 -0.61 12.53
C PRO A 116 -5.12 -1.88 12.28
N ILE A 117 -4.88 -2.51 11.13
CA ILE A 117 -5.58 -3.72 10.68
C ILE A 117 -4.95 -4.92 11.38
N ARG A 118 -5.76 -5.64 12.18
CA ARG A 118 -5.37 -6.85 12.93
C ARG A 118 -6.27 -8.04 12.57
N SER A 119 -6.52 -8.23 11.28
CA SER A 119 -7.44 -9.26 10.78
C SER A 119 -6.65 -10.46 10.25
N ASP A 120 -6.65 -11.56 10.98
CA ASP A 120 -5.98 -12.81 10.55
C ASP A 120 -6.52 -13.34 9.21
N MET A 121 -7.82 -13.14 8.97
CA MET A 121 -8.45 -13.53 7.70
C MET A 121 -7.93 -12.70 6.54
N PHE A 122 -7.73 -11.39 6.75
CA PHE A 122 -7.13 -10.52 5.75
C PHE A 122 -5.71 -10.97 5.41
N ASP A 123 -4.87 -11.25 6.42
CA ASP A 123 -3.50 -11.74 6.23
C ASP A 123 -3.45 -13.03 5.43
N ARG A 124 -4.31 -14.00 5.77
CA ARG A 124 -4.37 -15.29 5.07
C ARG A 124 -4.76 -15.15 3.61
N GLN A 125 -5.75 -14.29 3.31
CA GLN A 125 -6.23 -14.12 1.94
C GLN A 125 -5.22 -13.35 1.08
N LEU A 126 -4.56 -12.33 1.63
CA LEU A 126 -3.45 -11.66 0.97
C LEU A 126 -2.30 -12.64 0.67
N GLN A 127 -1.89 -13.45 1.65
CA GLN A 127 -0.81 -14.40 1.46
C GLN A 127 -1.18 -15.47 0.42
N LYS A 128 -2.42 -15.98 0.44
CA LYS A 128 -2.91 -16.92 -0.56
C LYS A 128 -2.91 -16.30 -1.96
N TYR A 129 -3.33 -15.04 -2.09
CA TYR A 129 -3.33 -14.34 -3.36
C TYR A 129 -1.92 -14.12 -3.89
N VAL A 130 -1.00 -13.58 -3.08
CA VAL A 130 0.39 -13.37 -3.49
C VAL A 130 1.08 -14.66 -3.87
N ALA A 131 0.81 -15.78 -3.17
CA ALA A 131 1.35 -17.09 -3.52
C ALA A 131 0.80 -17.69 -4.83
N SER A 132 -0.28 -17.11 -5.38
CA SER A 132 -0.88 -17.53 -6.66
C SER A 132 -0.42 -16.73 -7.87
N LEU A 133 0.37 -15.67 -7.65
CA LEU A 133 0.95 -14.79 -8.69
C LEU A 133 2.34 -15.30 -9.12
#